data_AF-A0A1F8B9C6-F1
#
_entry.id   AF-A0A1F8B9C6-F1
#
_cell.length_a   1.000
_cell.length_b   1.000
_cell.length_c   1.000
_cell.angle_alpha   90.00
_cell.angle_beta   90.00
_cell.angle_gamma   90.00
#
_symmetry.space_group_name_H-M   'P 1'
#
loop_
_entity.id
_entity.type
_entity.pdbx_description
1 polymer ?
#
loop_
_entity_poly.entity_id
_entity_poly.type
_entity_poly.pdbx_seq_one_letter_code
_entity_poly.pdbx_strand_id
1 'polypeptide(L)' 'MVRYLIINNYTTEKLIDLFFNKGGHINRFYLKNTIRKGPSLVYLNGWFGGQNIREAILKALGKK' A
#
# COMPACT_ATOMS: atom_id res chain seq x y z
N MET A 1 16.18 22.39 2.74
CA MET A 1 16.08 21.22 1.84
C MET A 1 16.26 19.95 2.66
N VAL A 2 15.22 19.45 3.35
CA VAL A 2 15.25 18.12 4.01
C VAL A 2 13.81 17.56 4.00
N ARG A 3 13.40 16.95 2.88
CA ARG A 3 12.09 16.28 2.68
C ARG A 3 12.21 14.75 2.66
N TYR A 4 13.27 14.18 3.25
CA TYR A 4 13.58 12.76 3.11
C TYR A 4 13.30 11.89 4.36
N LEU A 5 12.90 12.47 5.50
CA LEU A 5 12.76 11.72 6.76
C LEU A 5 11.33 11.28 7.13
N ILE A 6 10.29 11.73 6.42
CA ILE A 6 8.88 11.33 6.69
C ILE A 6 8.42 10.19 5.77
N ILE A 7 9.33 9.31 5.35
CA ILE A 7 9.01 8.13 4.53
C ILE A 7 9.00 6.85 5.40
N ASN A 8 9.59 6.86 6.61
CA ASN A 8 9.87 5.64 7.36
C ASN A 8 8.93 5.29 8.53
N ASN A 9 7.87 6.05 8.83
CA ASN A 9 7.01 5.77 9.99
C ASN A 9 5.50 5.69 9.70
N TYR A 10 5.11 5.37 8.47
CA TYR A 10 3.76 4.88 8.25
C TYR A 10 3.71 3.38 8.58
N THR A 11 2.95 3.03 9.62
CA THR A 11 2.50 1.66 9.82
C THR A 11 1.71 1.22 8.59
N THR A 12 1.74 -0.07 8.26
CA THR A 12 1.00 -0.61 7.11
C THR A 12 -0.49 -0.23 7.19
N GLU A 13 -1.04 -0.12 8.39
CA GLU A 13 -2.41 0.35 8.65
C GLU A 13 -2.65 1.79 8.19
N LYS A 14 -1.78 2.74 8.55
CA LYS A 14 -1.93 4.13 8.08
C LYS A 14 -1.78 4.24 6.55
N LEU A 15 -0.95 3.38 5.94
CA LEU A 15 -0.84 3.31 4.48
C LEU A 15 -2.12 2.78 3.83
N ILE A 16 -2.73 1.77 4.44
CA ILE A 16 -4.02 1.22 4.01
C ILE A 16 -5.13 2.28 4.15
N ASP A 17 -5.18 3.01 5.27
CA ASP A 17 -6.16 4.09 5.46
C ASP A 17 -5.98 5.22 4.44
N LEU A 18 -4.74 5.64 4.20
CA LEU A 18 -4.43 6.63 3.16
C LEU A 18 -4.85 6.13 1.78
N PHE A 19 -4.61 4.84 1.50
CA PHE A 19 -4.98 4.22 0.24
C PHE A 19 -6.50 4.17 0.05
N PHE A 20 -7.26 3.81 1.08
CA PHE A 20 -8.73 3.84 1.05
C PHE A 20 -9.27 5.27 0.89
N ASN A 21 -8.69 6.26 1.57
CA ASN A 21 -9.06 7.67 1.42
C ASN A 21 -8.83 8.21 -0.01
N LYS A 22 -7.95 7.57 -0.79
CA LYS A 22 -7.70 7.90 -2.20
C LYS A 22 -8.66 7.18 -3.16
N GLY A 23 -9.58 6.35 -2.66
CA GLY A 23 -10.45 5.50 -3.48
C GLY A 23 -9.78 4.19 -3.90
N GLY A 24 -8.73 3.77 -3.19
CA GLY A 24 -8.05 2.51 -3.45
C GLY A 24 -8.87 1.32 -2.98
N HIS A 25 -8.80 0.21 -3.71
CA HIS A 25 -9.46 -1.04 -3.37
C HIS A 25 -8.41 -2.14 -3.14
N ILE A 26 -8.56 -2.84 -2.02
CA ILE A 26 -7.71 -3.97 -1.64
C ILE A 26 -8.62 -5.18 -1.48
N ASN A 27 -8.25 -6.32 -2.06
CA ASN A 27 -8.95 -7.55 -1.78
C ASN A 27 -8.78 -7.91 -0.28
N ARG A 28 -9.90 -8.19 0.41
CA ARG A 28 -9.93 -8.57 1.84
C ARG A 28 -8.99 -9.73 2.17
N PHE A 29 -8.69 -10.60 1.20
CA PHE A 29 -7.69 -11.66 1.32
C PHE A 29 -6.32 -11.13 1.77
N TYR A 30 -5.87 -9.99 1.24
CA TYR A 30 -4.58 -9.37 1.57
C TYR A 30 -4.55 -8.64 2.91
N LEU A 31 -5.72 -8.38 3.52
CA LEU A 31 -5.81 -7.73 4.82
C LEU A 31 -5.57 -8.70 5.98
N LYS A 32 -5.62 -10.02 5.74
CA LYS A 32 -5.30 -11.05 6.74
C LYS A 32 -3.80 -11.05 7.03
N ASN A 33 -3.44 -11.06 8.32
CA ASN A 33 -2.07 -10.83 8.81
C ASN A 33 -1.03 -11.79 8.19
N THR A 34 -1.43 -13.05 7.96
CA THR A 34 -0.59 -14.10 7.36
C THR A 34 -0.22 -13.84 5.89
N ILE A 35 -1.01 -13.03 5.18
CA ILE A 35 -0.91 -12.82 3.73
C ILE A 35 -0.24 -11.46 3.41
N ARG A 36 -0.07 -10.58 4.42
CA ARG A 36 0.58 -9.26 4.25
C ARG A 36 2.02 -9.34 3.71
N LYS A 37 2.69 -10.49 3.84
CA LYS A 37 4.06 -10.73 3.34
C LYS A 37 4.12 -11.34 1.94
N GLY A 38 2.98 -11.79 1.39
CA GLY A 38 2.91 -12.43 0.08
C GLY A 38 2.56 -11.45 -1.04
N PRO A 39 2.75 -11.87 -2.32
CA PRO A 39 2.45 -11.04 -3.48
C PRO A 39 1.01 -10.55 -3.42
N SER A 40 0.85 -9.23 -3.57
CA SER A 40 -0.40 -8.52 -3.36
C SER A 40 -0.75 -7.68 -4.58
N LEU A 41 -2.05 -7.60 -4.87
CA LEU A 41 -2.62 -6.81 -5.95
C LEU A 41 -3.63 -5.82 -5.37
N VAL A 42 -3.49 -4.55 -5.72
CA VAL A 42 -4.41 -3.47 -5.31
C VAL A 42 -4.87 -2.69 -6.53
N TYR A 43 -6.01 -2.02 -6.40
CA TYR A 43 -6.59 -1.19 -7.45
C TYR A 43 -6.68 0.27 -7.02
N LEU A 44 -6.19 1.19 -7.83
CA LEU A 44 -6.38 2.64 -7.66
C LEU A 44 -6.29 3.30 -9.03
N ASN A 45 -7.43 3.48 -9.71
CA ASN A 45 -7.47 3.95 -11.10
C ASN A 45 -6.61 3.09 -12.06
N GLY A 46 -6.40 1.81 -11.71
CA GLY A 46 -5.47 0.89 -12.36
C GLY A 46 -5.01 -0.21 -11.39
N TRP A 47 -4.49 -1.32 -11.92
CA TRP A 47 -4.03 -2.46 -11.13
C TRP A 47 -2.53 -2.35 -10.81
N PHE A 48 -2.17 -2.52 -9.54
CA PHE A 48 -0.80 -2.43 -9.06
C PHE A 48 -0.41 -3.65 -8.23
N GLY A 49 0.65 -4.32 -8.66
CA GLY A 49 1.21 -5.50 -7.99
C GLY A 49 2.48 -5.18 -7.18
N GLY A 50 2.63 -5.84 -6.04
CA GLY A 50 3.82 -5.79 -5.20
C GLY A 50 4.14 -7.14 -4.57
N GLN A 51 5.38 -7.32 -4.10
CA GLN A 51 5.78 -8.52 -3.35
C GLN A 51 5.08 -8.61 -1.99
N ASN A 52 4.54 -7.50 -1.50
CA ASN A 52 3.70 -7.40 -0.33
C ASN A 52 2.67 -6.26 -0.50
N ILE A 53 1.69 -6.19 0.41
CA ILE A 53 0.60 -5.21 0.34
C ILE A 53 1.11 -3.76 0.44
N ARG A 54 2.18 -3.53 1.22
CA ARG A 54 2.78 -2.21 1.38
C ARG A 54 3.38 -1.72 0.07
N GLU A 55 4.14 -2.57 -0.61
CA GLU A 55 4.75 -2.25 -1.91
C GLU A 55 3.69 -2.01 -2.99
N ALA A 56 2.65 -2.83 -3.04
CA ALA A 56 1.55 -2.65 -3.99
C ALA A 56 0.84 -1.30 -3.79
N ILE A 57 0.56 -0.93 -2.53
CA ILE A 57 -0.02 0.38 -2.17
C ILE A 57 0.92 1.53 -2.51
N LEU A 58 2.22 1.42 -2.20
CA LEU A 58 3.19 2.46 -2.51
C LEU A 58 3.28 2.73 -4.01
N LYS A 59 3.36 1.66 -4.83
CA LYS A 59 3.32 1.75 -6.29
C LYS A 59 2.05 2.42 -6.80
N ALA A 60 0.89 2.03 -6.26
CA ALA A 60 -0.39 2.62 -6.62
C ALA A 60 -0.48 4.12 -6.29
N LEU A 61 0.12 4.52 -5.17
CA LEU A 61 0.21 5.92 -4.74
C LEU A 61 1.32 6.72 -5.48
N GLY A 62 2.03 6.11 -6.43
CA GLY A 62 3.14 6.74 -7.14
C GLY A 62 4.36 7.02 -6.26
N LYS A 63 4.49 6.32 -5.12
CA LYS A 63 5.63 6.42 -4.22
C LYS A 63 6.56 5.24 -4.47
N LYS A 64 7.81 5.52 -4.79
CA LYS A 64 8.86 4.53 -5.07
C LYS A 64 9.75 4.33 -3.87
#